data_AF-A0A919NI63-F1
#
_entry.id   AF-A0A919NI63-F1
#
_cell.length_a   1.000
_cell.length_b   1.000
_cell.length_c   1.000
_cell.angle_alpha   90.00
_cell.angle_beta   90.00
_cell.angle_gamma   90.00
#
_symmetry.space_group_name_H-M   'P 1'
#
loop_
_entity.id
_entity.type
_entity.pdbx_description
1 polymer ?
#
loop_
_entity_poly.entity_id
_entity_poly.type
_entity_poly.pdbx_seq_one_letter_code
_entity_poly.pdbx_strand_id
1 'polypeptide(L)'
;MKSFRLTDAAFAELAAGRPTADTVGILRRAQASRHLLLLGEIRRRGGPIPDQIELYDPMAALHTSVTLAARTPPPPRVAGPHHLSSTHDGLTLRVRLEDTDPLRAHLGLTPSRQLTPDEVTTWQRLLTEAWRLLTTRHRPAAEVLAAVLSVIVPVEADAGSGGLSATSANAFGAVAISTPADPRSFAVGLLHEGQHSLLNATNTLFDLVNPGGPRVCSPWRDDPRPLSGLLHGAYAYQAVTRFWRTEAAARIPAQRQGRVALSPHPALAENSLAHLPVAEPPALHEAGPRGAATGSAGPAGLGSRLAEFEFARWRAAVAGAAEVLLASGRLTPAGTRFVQVMHHEVSGWQADAVNPRVARLADGANAEHRARWRLRNLAVPDDVVAELVAAWRRGEPAPTGTRADLRPDDGRRLEASERLALVHRLLGAGDYRGRAGSGDDAYLDGEAGTAYAAYVKDLEFRSEDLDLWSGLALVSPHRALREQPELVRAGWLALENVGLDAIAGWLSRGTRS
;
A
#
# COMPACT_ATOMS: atom_id res chain seq x y z
N MET A 1 -19.96 32.71 9.87
CA MET A 1 -19.62 31.28 9.65
C MET A 1 -18.78 30.83 10.84
N LYS A 2 -19.17 29.80 11.61
CA LYS A 2 -18.30 29.28 12.68
C LYS A 2 -17.06 28.68 12.01
N SER A 3 -15.87 29.15 12.36
CA SER A 3 -14.61 28.57 11.90
C SER A 3 -14.48 27.18 12.52
N PHE A 4 -14.34 26.14 11.70
CA PHE A 4 -13.97 24.81 12.17
C PHE A 4 -12.50 24.86 12.60
N ARG A 5 -12.22 24.39 13.82
CA ARG A 5 -10.87 24.36 14.39
C ARG A 5 -10.63 22.98 14.99
N LEU A 6 -9.42 22.47 14.82
CA LEU A 6 -8.92 21.30 15.53
C LEU A 6 -7.81 21.77 16.47
N THR A 7 -7.74 21.18 17.67
CA THR A 7 -6.56 21.35 18.52
C THR A 7 -5.37 20.63 17.89
N ASP A 8 -4.15 21.00 18.26
CA ASP A 8 -2.95 20.32 17.75
C ASP A 8 -2.97 18.81 18.06
N ALA A 9 -3.45 18.43 19.25
CA ALA A 9 -3.64 17.02 19.63
C ALA A 9 -4.68 16.31 18.74
N ALA A 10 -5.83 16.95 18.47
CA ALA A 10 -6.85 16.38 17.60
C ALA A 10 -6.36 16.25 16.13
N PHE A 11 -5.56 17.19 15.66
CA PHE A 11 -4.94 17.15 14.34
C PHE A 11 -3.86 16.05 14.25
N ALA A 12 -3.07 15.85 15.31
CA ALA A 12 -2.09 14.77 15.38
C ALA A 12 -2.76 13.38 15.41
N GLU A 13 -3.81 13.17 16.21
CA GLU A 13 -4.54 11.89 16.22
C GLU A 13 -5.23 11.61 14.87
N LEU A 14 -5.71 12.65 14.20
CA LEU A 14 -6.21 12.55 12.82
C LEU A 14 -5.08 12.16 11.87
N ALA A 15 -3.91 12.79 11.93
CA ALA A 15 -2.75 12.41 11.12
C ALA A 15 -2.25 10.99 11.42
N ALA A 16 -2.41 10.51 12.65
CA ALA A 16 -2.17 9.12 13.03
C ALA A 16 -3.28 8.16 12.53
N GLY A 17 -4.29 8.64 11.80
CA GLY A 17 -5.38 7.81 11.30
C GLY A 17 -6.30 7.25 12.39
N ARG A 18 -6.30 7.86 13.59
CA ARG A 18 -7.13 7.49 14.75
C ARG A 18 -7.85 8.70 15.34
N PRO A 19 -8.61 9.48 14.54
CA PRO A 19 -9.32 10.63 15.07
C PRO A 19 -10.32 10.20 16.15
N THR A 20 -10.51 11.04 17.15
CA THR A 20 -11.55 10.87 18.16
C THR A 20 -12.95 11.06 17.54
N ALA A 21 -13.99 10.57 18.23
CA ALA A 21 -15.38 10.78 17.81
C ALA A 21 -15.72 12.28 17.65
N ASP A 22 -15.16 13.14 18.51
CA ASP A 22 -15.34 14.59 18.42
C ASP A 22 -14.71 15.18 17.16
N THR A 23 -13.49 14.74 16.81
CA THR A 23 -12.82 15.14 15.56
C THR A 23 -13.64 14.71 14.35
N VAL A 24 -14.13 13.47 14.32
CA VAL A 24 -15.03 13.00 13.25
C VAL A 24 -16.32 13.82 13.21
N GLY A 25 -16.89 14.18 14.35
CA GLY A 25 -18.06 15.06 14.45
C GLY A 25 -17.81 16.46 13.88
N ILE A 26 -16.61 17.02 14.06
CA ILE A 26 -16.20 18.29 13.44
C ILE A 26 -16.14 18.14 11.92
N LEU A 27 -15.49 17.09 11.41
CA LEU A 27 -15.40 16.81 9.97
C LEU A 27 -16.79 16.63 9.34
N ARG A 28 -17.70 15.91 10.00
CA ARG A 28 -19.09 15.73 9.55
C ARG A 28 -19.85 17.06 9.46
N ARG A 29 -19.73 17.92 10.47
CA ARG A 29 -20.36 19.25 10.44
C ARG A 29 -19.75 20.15 9.36
N ALA A 30 -18.45 20.02 9.10
CA ALA A 30 -17.80 20.73 8.00
C ALA A 30 -18.34 20.30 6.63
N GLN A 31 -18.48 18.99 6.39
CA GLN A 31 -19.09 18.48 5.15
C GLN A 31 -20.55 18.93 5.00
N ALA A 32 -21.34 18.90 6.07
CA ALA A 32 -22.71 19.42 6.07
C ALA A 32 -22.74 20.93 5.73
N SER A 33 -21.85 21.73 6.33
CA SER A 33 -21.75 23.16 6.01
C SER A 33 -21.39 23.38 4.54
N ARG A 34 -20.45 22.60 3.99
CA ARG A 34 -20.12 22.63 2.56
C ARG A 34 -21.33 22.29 1.70
N HIS A 35 -22.04 21.21 2.03
CA HIS A 35 -23.25 20.78 1.30
C HIS A 35 -24.30 21.91 1.24
N LEU A 36 -24.59 22.57 2.36
CA LEU A 36 -25.51 23.71 2.40
C LEU A 36 -25.03 24.91 1.56
N LEU A 37 -23.73 25.18 1.53
CA LEU A 37 -23.16 26.23 0.68
C LEU A 37 -23.34 25.93 -0.81
N LEU A 38 -23.13 24.68 -1.22
CA LEU A 38 -23.33 24.24 -2.60
C LEU A 38 -24.82 24.30 -3.00
N LEU A 39 -25.73 23.85 -2.13
CA LEU A 39 -27.18 24.02 -2.33
C LEU A 39 -27.57 25.49 -2.44
N GLY A 40 -26.99 26.35 -1.59
CA GLY A 40 -27.20 27.80 -1.67
C GLY A 40 -26.75 28.39 -3.00
N GLU A 41 -25.66 27.89 -3.58
CA GLU A 41 -25.19 28.30 -4.90
C GLU A 41 -26.11 27.82 -6.03
N ILE A 42 -26.58 26.57 -5.99
CA ILE A 42 -27.56 26.07 -6.96
C ILE A 42 -28.82 26.96 -6.95
N ARG A 43 -29.33 27.29 -5.75
CA ARG A 43 -30.49 28.18 -5.59
C ARG A 43 -30.23 29.57 -6.18
N ARG A 44 -29.05 30.14 -5.96
CA ARG A 44 -28.67 31.45 -6.54
C ARG A 44 -28.64 31.43 -8.07
N ARG A 45 -28.30 30.29 -8.67
CA ARG A 45 -28.31 30.10 -10.14
C ARG A 45 -29.69 29.76 -10.70
N GLY A 46 -30.75 29.76 -9.87
CA GLY A 46 -32.09 29.34 -10.27
C GLY A 46 -32.20 27.84 -10.56
N GLY A 47 -31.24 27.04 -10.07
CA GLY A 47 -31.25 25.58 -10.23
C GLY A 47 -32.21 24.88 -9.25
N PRO A 48 -32.50 23.59 -9.50
CA PRO A 48 -33.43 22.83 -8.67
C PRO A 48 -32.85 22.56 -7.28
N ILE A 49 -33.68 22.75 -6.24
CA ILE A 49 -33.36 22.35 -4.86
C ILE A 49 -34.31 21.22 -4.47
N PRO A 50 -33.80 20.10 -3.92
CA PRO A 50 -34.66 19.02 -3.43
C PRO A 50 -35.61 19.50 -2.33
N ASP A 51 -36.84 18.98 -2.32
CA ASP A 51 -37.83 19.28 -1.27
C ASP A 51 -37.38 18.80 0.11
N GLN A 52 -36.65 17.67 0.15
CA GLN A 52 -36.05 17.12 1.36
C GLN A 52 -34.52 17.13 1.26
N ILE A 53 -33.88 17.81 2.20
CA ILE A 53 -32.41 17.91 2.27
C ILE A 53 -31.87 16.87 3.26
N GLU A 54 -31.35 15.77 2.72
CA GLU A 54 -30.61 14.78 3.49
C GLU A 54 -29.16 15.25 3.69
N LEU A 55 -28.97 16.11 4.69
CA LEU A 55 -27.72 16.87 4.86
C LEU A 55 -26.46 16.00 5.01
N TYR A 56 -26.59 14.85 5.66
CA TYR A 56 -25.50 13.92 5.96
C TYR A 56 -25.47 12.70 5.04
N ASP A 57 -26.33 12.63 4.03
CA ASP A 57 -26.31 11.52 3.08
C ASP A 57 -25.21 11.73 2.03
N PRO A 58 -24.26 10.79 1.87
CA PRO A 58 -23.15 10.95 0.93
C PRO A 58 -23.61 11.10 -0.51
N MET A 59 -24.68 10.41 -0.92
CA MET A 59 -25.18 10.46 -2.28
C MET A 59 -25.92 11.77 -2.53
N ALA A 60 -26.66 12.30 -1.56
CA ALA A 60 -27.24 13.65 -1.67
C ALA A 60 -26.16 14.72 -1.88
N ALA A 61 -25.05 14.64 -1.14
CA ALA A 61 -23.91 15.56 -1.33
C ALA A 61 -23.25 15.41 -2.72
N LEU A 62 -23.17 14.18 -3.24
CA LEU A 62 -22.69 13.91 -4.59
C LEU A 62 -23.61 14.52 -5.66
N HIS A 63 -24.93 14.31 -5.54
CA HIS A 63 -25.94 14.91 -6.41
C HIS A 63 -25.83 16.43 -6.46
N THR A 64 -25.72 17.09 -5.31
CA THR A 64 -25.50 18.54 -5.22
C THR A 64 -24.23 18.95 -5.96
N SER A 65 -23.13 18.24 -5.75
CA SER A 65 -21.85 18.54 -6.38
C SER A 65 -21.90 18.39 -7.91
N VAL A 66 -22.52 17.31 -8.40
CA VAL A 66 -22.69 17.06 -9.84
C VAL A 66 -23.62 18.09 -10.47
N THR A 67 -24.72 18.43 -9.80
CA THR A 67 -25.69 19.44 -10.29
C THR A 67 -25.03 20.80 -10.48
N LEU A 68 -24.15 21.20 -9.56
CA LEU A 68 -23.46 22.47 -9.66
C LEU A 68 -22.43 22.51 -10.81
N ALA A 69 -21.83 21.36 -11.13
CA ALA A 69 -20.84 21.22 -12.20
C ALA A 69 -21.47 20.99 -13.58
N ALA A 70 -22.67 20.41 -13.64
CA ALA A 70 -23.33 20.01 -14.88
C ALA A 70 -23.98 21.20 -15.60
N ARG A 71 -24.02 21.12 -16.93
CA ARG A 71 -24.77 22.07 -17.77
C ARG A 71 -26.28 21.77 -17.80
N THR A 72 -26.64 20.51 -17.57
CA THR A 72 -28.01 20.01 -17.53
C THR A 72 -28.26 19.32 -16.19
N PRO A 73 -29.50 19.37 -15.64
CA PRO A 73 -29.82 18.67 -14.40
C PRO A 73 -29.49 17.17 -14.49
N PRO A 74 -28.82 16.59 -13.48
CA PRO A 74 -28.59 15.15 -13.44
C PRO A 74 -29.92 14.38 -13.28
N PRO A 75 -29.94 13.07 -13.59
CA PRO A 75 -31.09 12.23 -13.27
C PRO A 75 -31.41 12.28 -11.77
N PRO A 76 -32.70 12.16 -11.38
CA PRO A 76 -33.10 12.25 -10.00
C PRO A 76 -32.47 11.14 -9.15
N ARG A 77 -32.27 11.43 -7.87
CA ARG A 77 -31.78 10.48 -6.89
C ARG A 77 -32.76 9.31 -6.73
N VAL A 78 -32.21 8.10 -6.70
CA VAL A 78 -32.93 6.87 -6.40
C VAL A 78 -32.21 6.23 -5.23
N ALA A 79 -32.86 6.12 -4.08
CA ALA A 79 -32.24 5.49 -2.92
C ALA A 79 -32.23 3.96 -3.09
N GLY A 80 -31.07 3.35 -2.90
CA GLY A 80 -30.95 1.89 -2.84
C GLY A 80 -31.86 1.29 -1.77
N PRO A 81 -32.57 0.18 -2.05
CA PRO A 81 -33.50 -0.42 -1.10
C PRO A 81 -32.79 -1.18 0.03
N HIS A 82 -31.51 -1.52 -0.17
CA HIS A 82 -30.78 -2.46 0.67
C HIS A 82 -30.05 -1.77 1.83
N HIS A 83 -30.24 -2.30 3.03
CA HIS A 83 -29.56 -1.84 4.24
C HIS A 83 -28.89 -3.03 4.91
N LEU A 84 -27.60 -2.88 5.20
CA LEU A 84 -26.83 -3.86 5.94
C LEU A 84 -26.59 -3.35 7.36
N SER A 85 -26.60 -4.26 8.33
CA SER A 85 -26.36 -3.92 9.73
C SER A 85 -25.64 -5.04 10.45
N SER A 86 -24.64 -4.72 11.26
CA SER A 86 -23.99 -5.68 12.14
C SER A 86 -23.70 -5.06 13.50
N THR A 87 -23.91 -5.82 14.57
CA THR A 87 -23.62 -5.43 15.95
C THR A 87 -22.74 -6.50 16.58
N HIS A 88 -21.60 -6.09 17.13
CA HIS A 88 -20.71 -6.95 17.89
C HIS A 88 -20.01 -6.14 19.00
N ASP A 89 -19.82 -6.74 20.17
CA ASP A 89 -19.21 -6.09 21.35
C ASP A 89 -19.77 -4.69 21.67
N GLY A 90 -21.10 -4.53 21.52
CA GLY A 90 -21.82 -3.29 21.79
C GLY A 90 -21.63 -2.17 20.76
N LEU A 91 -20.92 -2.41 19.65
CA LEU A 91 -20.73 -1.45 18.57
C LEU A 91 -21.49 -1.90 17.31
N THR A 92 -22.26 -0.98 16.72
CA THR A 92 -23.08 -1.24 15.53
C THR A 92 -22.57 -0.46 14.34
N LEU A 93 -22.45 -1.13 13.18
CA LEU A 93 -22.31 -0.51 11.88
C LEU A 93 -23.60 -0.69 11.08
N ARG A 94 -24.12 0.40 10.52
CA ARG A 94 -25.28 0.41 9.60
C ARG A 94 -24.89 1.12 8.32
N VAL A 95 -25.12 0.49 7.18
CA VAL A 95 -24.79 1.05 5.87
C VAL A 95 -25.90 0.78 4.87
N ARG A 96 -26.16 1.75 3.99
CA ARG A 96 -26.96 1.51 2.78
C ARG A 96 -26.07 0.85 1.72
N LEU A 97 -26.55 -0.23 1.12
CA LEU A 97 -25.91 -0.84 -0.05
C LEU A 97 -26.57 -0.24 -1.30
N GLU A 98 -25.83 0.63 -1.98
CA GLU A 98 -26.34 1.51 -3.02
C GLU A 98 -25.98 0.99 -4.42
N ASP A 99 -26.94 0.30 -5.02
CA ASP A 99 -26.84 -0.34 -6.33
C ASP A 99 -27.84 0.21 -7.37
N THR A 100 -28.56 1.28 -7.06
CA THR A 100 -29.59 1.85 -7.95
C THR A 100 -29.29 3.28 -8.39
N ASP A 101 -28.68 4.13 -7.55
CA ASP A 101 -28.48 5.53 -7.87
C ASP A 101 -27.64 5.74 -9.15
N PRO A 102 -28.11 6.53 -10.14
CA PRO A 102 -27.40 6.69 -11.41
C PRO A 102 -26.06 7.44 -11.28
N LEU A 103 -25.89 8.28 -10.24
CA LEU A 103 -24.67 9.04 -10.04
C LEU A 103 -23.58 8.23 -9.35
N ARG A 104 -23.83 6.98 -8.95
CA ARG A 104 -22.81 6.11 -8.34
C ARG A 104 -21.59 5.88 -9.25
N ALA A 105 -21.72 6.04 -10.58
CA ALA A 105 -20.59 6.05 -11.51
C ALA A 105 -19.58 7.20 -11.28
N HIS A 106 -19.99 8.30 -10.62
CA HIS A 106 -19.13 9.44 -10.31
C HIS A 106 -18.21 9.18 -9.10
N LEU A 107 -18.27 8.00 -8.48
CA LEU A 107 -17.29 7.54 -7.50
C LEU A 107 -15.97 7.07 -8.14
N GLY A 108 -15.88 7.04 -9.48
CA GLY A 108 -14.63 6.79 -10.21
C GLY A 108 -14.33 5.31 -10.49
N LEU A 109 -15.34 4.45 -10.35
CA LEU A 109 -15.33 3.04 -10.69
C LEU A 109 -16.64 2.66 -11.38
N THR A 110 -16.59 1.63 -12.24
CA THR A 110 -17.77 1.10 -12.94
C THR A 110 -18.71 0.45 -11.93
N PRO A 111 -19.92 0.99 -11.72
CA PRO A 111 -20.87 0.40 -10.78
C PRO A 111 -21.35 -0.98 -11.24
N SER A 112 -21.65 -1.87 -10.28
CA SER A 112 -22.23 -3.16 -10.62
C SER A 112 -23.66 -3.01 -11.20
N ARG A 113 -24.18 -4.09 -11.80
CA ARG A 113 -25.63 -4.24 -11.94
C ARG A 113 -26.33 -4.20 -10.57
N GLN A 114 -27.66 -4.03 -10.58
CA GLN A 114 -28.47 -4.26 -9.39
C GLN A 114 -28.25 -5.68 -8.86
N LEU A 115 -28.17 -5.79 -7.54
CA LEU A 115 -27.84 -7.02 -6.84
C LEU A 115 -29.07 -7.92 -6.74
N THR A 116 -28.84 -9.23 -6.76
CA THR A 116 -29.87 -10.21 -6.41
C THR A 116 -30.01 -10.33 -4.89
N PRO A 117 -31.13 -10.86 -4.37
CA PRO A 117 -31.29 -11.10 -2.92
C PRO A 117 -30.17 -11.96 -2.31
N ASP A 118 -29.65 -12.94 -3.05
CA ASP A 118 -28.56 -13.81 -2.61
C ASP A 118 -27.22 -13.06 -2.53
N GLU A 119 -26.97 -12.13 -3.45
CA GLU A 119 -25.79 -11.27 -3.41
C GLU A 119 -25.86 -10.32 -2.21
N VAL A 120 -27.02 -9.71 -1.95
CA VAL A 120 -27.24 -8.87 -0.76
C VAL A 120 -27.02 -9.67 0.53
N THR A 121 -27.49 -10.92 0.57
CA THR A 121 -27.25 -11.84 1.69
C THR A 121 -25.76 -12.13 1.87
N THR A 122 -25.02 -12.30 0.77
CA THR A 122 -23.57 -12.48 0.78
C THR A 122 -22.85 -11.26 1.33
N TRP A 123 -23.23 -10.05 0.91
CA TRP A 123 -22.71 -8.79 1.46
C TRP A 123 -22.98 -8.65 2.97
N GLN A 124 -24.19 -8.97 3.43
CA GLN A 124 -24.54 -8.94 4.86
C GLN A 124 -23.69 -9.92 5.68
N ARG A 125 -23.46 -11.13 5.16
CA ARG A 125 -22.61 -12.13 5.82
C ARG A 125 -21.16 -11.65 5.91
N LEU A 126 -20.58 -11.21 4.80
CA LEU A 126 -19.22 -10.66 4.76
C LEU A 126 -19.06 -9.47 5.72
N LEU A 127 -20.04 -8.55 5.74
CA LEU A 127 -20.05 -7.40 6.65
C LEU A 127 -20.05 -7.88 8.11
N THR A 128 -20.87 -8.87 8.43
CA THR A 128 -20.99 -9.39 9.81
C THR A 128 -19.68 -9.98 10.31
N GLU A 129 -19.02 -10.80 9.48
CA GLU A 129 -17.76 -11.43 9.82
C GLU A 129 -16.60 -10.40 9.88
N ALA A 130 -16.57 -9.46 8.94
CA ALA A 130 -15.59 -8.37 8.94
C ALA A 130 -15.76 -7.45 10.15
N TRP A 131 -17.01 -7.12 10.51
CA TRP A 131 -17.32 -6.28 11.66
C TRP A 131 -16.93 -6.93 12.97
N ARG A 132 -17.16 -8.24 13.11
CA ARG A 132 -16.67 -9.01 14.26
C ARG A 132 -15.15 -8.95 14.37
N LEU A 133 -14.42 -9.15 13.28
CA LEU A 133 -12.96 -9.02 13.26
C LEU A 133 -12.50 -7.63 13.72
N LEU A 134 -13.09 -6.57 13.16
CA LEU A 134 -12.73 -5.19 13.47
C LEU A 134 -13.05 -4.81 14.92
N THR A 135 -14.22 -5.18 15.43
CA THR A 135 -14.65 -4.85 16.79
C THR A 135 -13.85 -5.58 17.86
N THR A 136 -13.53 -6.87 17.66
CA THR A 136 -12.76 -7.66 18.63
C THR A 136 -11.28 -7.31 18.64
N ARG A 137 -10.67 -7.05 17.47
CA ARG A 137 -9.20 -6.96 17.34
C ARG A 137 -8.68 -5.57 16.95
N HIS A 138 -9.54 -4.72 16.39
CA HIS A 138 -9.18 -3.40 15.84
C HIS A 138 -10.15 -2.31 16.31
N ARG A 139 -10.58 -2.40 17.58
CA ARG A 139 -11.68 -1.60 18.14
C ARG A 139 -11.61 -0.10 17.85
N PRO A 140 -10.48 0.61 18.01
CA PRO A 140 -10.41 2.04 17.68
C PRO A 140 -10.75 2.34 16.21
N ALA A 141 -10.35 1.45 15.29
CA ALA A 141 -10.65 1.61 13.88
C ALA A 141 -12.12 1.29 13.55
N ALA A 142 -12.71 0.32 14.25
CA ALA A 142 -14.14 0.03 14.16
C ALA A 142 -14.99 1.24 14.61
N GLU A 143 -14.61 1.91 15.71
CA GLU A 143 -15.31 3.11 16.21
C GLU A 143 -15.29 4.26 15.19
N VAL A 144 -14.14 4.48 14.55
CA VAL A 144 -14.01 5.45 13.45
C VAL A 144 -14.92 5.08 12.28
N LEU A 145 -14.91 3.82 11.85
CA LEU A 145 -15.76 3.36 10.74
C LEU A 145 -17.25 3.52 11.06
N ALA A 146 -17.70 3.17 12.26
CA ALA A 146 -19.10 3.36 12.68
C ALA A 146 -19.52 4.84 12.66
N ALA A 147 -18.58 5.76 12.89
CA ALA A 147 -18.85 7.19 12.89
C ALA A 147 -18.82 7.84 11.48
N VAL A 148 -18.11 7.22 10.53
CA VAL A 148 -17.86 7.77 9.17
C VAL A 148 -18.70 7.10 8.10
N LEU A 149 -18.74 5.76 8.08
CA LEU A 149 -19.27 4.98 6.97
C LEU A 149 -20.80 4.88 7.04
N SER A 150 -21.46 5.23 5.94
CA SER A 150 -22.92 5.15 5.83
C SER A 150 -23.42 4.54 4.52
N VAL A 151 -22.60 4.53 3.46
CA VAL A 151 -22.98 3.99 2.15
C VAL A 151 -21.86 3.11 1.60
N ILE A 152 -22.22 1.94 1.10
CA ILE A 152 -21.36 1.07 0.29
C ILE A 152 -21.94 1.02 -1.11
N VAL A 153 -21.14 1.34 -2.12
CA VAL A 153 -21.49 1.25 -3.54
C VAL A 153 -20.79 0.03 -4.13
N PRO A 154 -21.54 -1.03 -4.50
CA PRO A 154 -20.95 -2.17 -5.19
C PRO A 154 -20.46 -1.79 -6.58
N VAL A 155 -19.26 -2.24 -6.94
CA VAL A 155 -18.66 -2.01 -8.26
C VAL A 155 -18.29 -3.32 -8.93
N GLU A 156 -18.14 -3.28 -10.25
CA GLU A 156 -17.65 -4.44 -11.00
C GLU A 156 -16.22 -4.78 -10.57
N ALA A 157 -15.95 -6.08 -10.39
CA ALA A 157 -14.59 -6.56 -10.20
C ALA A 157 -13.87 -6.51 -11.55
N ASP A 158 -12.65 -6.00 -11.58
CA ASP A 158 -11.79 -6.13 -12.76
C ASP A 158 -11.16 -7.53 -12.78
N ALA A 159 -11.26 -8.21 -13.93
CA ALA A 159 -10.82 -9.58 -14.13
C ALA A 159 -9.28 -9.66 -14.03
N GLY A 160 -8.77 -9.86 -12.81
CA GLY A 160 -7.34 -9.93 -12.52
C GLY A 160 -6.89 -9.15 -11.28
N SER A 161 -7.74 -8.30 -10.72
CA SER A 161 -7.43 -7.52 -9.50
C SER A 161 -8.05 -8.15 -8.25
N GLY A 162 -7.29 -8.23 -7.15
CA GLY A 162 -7.72 -8.78 -5.85
C GLY A 162 -8.73 -7.91 -5.08
N GLY A 163 -9.58 -7.16 -5.79
CA GLY A 163 -10.57 -6.23 -5.26
C GLY A 163 -10.28 -4.78 -5.68
N LEU A 164 -11.31 -4.10 -6.19
CA LEU A 164 -11.27 -2.67 -6.52
C LEU A 164 -11.98 -1.87 -5.44
N SER A 165 -11.40 -0.72 -5.09
CA SER A 165 -12.07 0.26 -4.24
C SER A 165 -11.70 1.70 -4.60
N ALA A 166 -12.62 2.62 -4.29
CA ALA A 166 -12.46 4.05 -4.47
C ALA A 166 -13.40 4.84 -3.54
N THR A 167 -12.97 6.04 -3.18
CA THR A 167 -13.74 7.01 -2.40
C THR A 167 -13.76 8.35 -3.13
N SER A 168 -14.90 9.03 -3.10
CA SER A 168 -15.04 10.38 -3.66
C SER A 168 -14.99 11.46 -2.60
N ALA A 169 -14.27 12.55 -2.87
CA ALA A 169 -14.24 13.75 -2.02
C ALA A 169 -15.60 14.48 -1.95
N ASN A 170 -16.54 14.12 -2.82
CA ASN A 170 -17.88 14.70 -2.87
C ASN A 170 -18.94 13.83 -2.17
N ALA A 171 -18.56 12.67 -1.65
CA ALA A 171 -19.47 11.70 -1.02
C ALA A 171 -18.85 11.19 0.30
N PHE A 172 -18.65 12.08 1.27
CA PHE A 172 -18.05 11.71 2.56
C PHE A 172 -18.89 10.64 3.28
N GLY A 173 -18.28 9.49 3.55
CA GLY A 173 -18.96 8.33 4.16
C GLY A 173 -19.54 7.33 3.15
N ALA A 174 -19.33 7.54 1.85
CA ALA A 174 -19.55 6.53 0.81
C ALA A 174 -18.23 5.89 0.39
N VAL A 175 -18.24 4.56 0.26
CA VAL A 175 -17.11 3.78 -0.27
C VAL A 175 -17.60 2.94 -1.44
N ALA A 176 -16.88 2.99 -2.55
CA ALA A 176 -17.11 2.10 -3.68
C ALA A 176 -16.17 0.90 -3.55
N ILE A 177 -16.70 -0.32 -3.58
CA ILE A 177 -15.90 -1.53 -3.37
C ILE A 177 -16.50 -2.72 -4.15
N SER A 178 -15.65 -3.48 -4.83
CA SER A 178 -16.07 -4.72 -5.49
C SER A 178 -16.41 -5.77 -4.43
N THR A 179 -17.22 -6.77 -4.78
CA THR A 179 -17.54 -7.87 -3.85
C THR A 179 -16.26 -8.47 -3.25
N PRO A 180 -16.05 -8.37 -1.93
CA PRO A 180 -14.83 -8.87 -1.30
C PRO A 180 -14.74 -10.39 -1.39
N ALA A 181 -13.53 -10.91 -1.60
CA ALA A 181 -13.29 -12.36 -1.64
C ALA A 181 -13.55 -13.03 -0.29
N ASP A 182 -13.26 -12.32 0.81
CA ASP A 182 -13.38 -12.83 2.17
C ASP A 182 -13.57 -11.68 3.19
N PRO A 183 -13.98 -11.97 4.44
CA PRO A 183 -14.23 -10.95 5.46
C PRO A 183 -13.00 -10.12 5.87
N ARG A 184 -11.79 -10.68 5.82
CA ARG A 184 -10.55 -9.97 6.15
C ARG A 184 -10.24 -8.95 5.07
N SER A 185 -10.33 -9.35 3.80
CA SER A 185 -10.21 -8.45 2.65
C SER A 185 -11.27 -7.35 2.70
N PHE A 186 -12.50 -7.66 3.13
CA PHE A 186 -13.53 -6.64 3.34
C PHE A 186 -13.15 -5.64 4.45
N ALA A 187 -12.70 -6.13 5.61
CA ALA A 187 -12.25 -5.28 6.71
C ALA A 187 -11.13 -4.33 6.28
N VAL A 188 -10.12 -4.84 5.56
CA VAL A 188 -9.02 -4.03 5.00
C VAL A 188 -9.53 -2.98 4.02
N GLY A 189 -10.43 -3.34 3.10
CA GLY A 189 -11.03 -2.42 2.14
C GLY A 189 -11.82 -1.30 2.82
N LEU A 190 -12.65 -1.62 3.81
CA LEU A 190 -13.39 -0.61 4.59
C LEU A 190 -12.47 0.36 5.32
N LEU A 191 -11.39 -0.14 5.94
CA LEU A 191 -10.39 0.68 6.60
C LEU A 191 -9.69 1.62 5.61
N HIS A 192 -9.25 1.08 4.47
CA HIS A 192 -8.56 1.84 3.42
C HIS A 192 -9.43 3.00 2.92
N GLU A 193 -10.66 2.70 2.52
CA GLU A 193 -11.58 3.70 1.97
C GLU A 193 -12.11 4.67 3.05
N GLY A 194 -12.28 4.20 4.28
CA GLY A 194 -12.59 5.05 5.42
C GLY A 194 -11.53 6.13 5.67
N GLN A 195 -10.24 5.79 5.50
CA GLN A 195 -9.17 6.78 5.61
C GLN A 195 -9.17 7.78 4.45
N HIS A 196 -9.46 7.34 3.21
CA HIS A 196 -9.66 8.31 2.11
C HIS A 196 -10.80 9.27 2.42
N SER A 197 -11.91 8.79 2.98
CA SER A 197 -13.03 9.65 3.40
C SER A 197 -12.58 10.70 4.43
N LEU A 198 -11.83 10.29 5.46
CA LEU A 198 -11.30 11.20 6.47
C LEU A 198 -10.34 12.24 5.88
N LEU A 199 -9.40 11.82 5.02
CA LEU A 199 -8.44 12.74 4.41
C LEU A 199 -9.12 13.72 3.45
N ASN A 200 -10.09 13.24 2.67
CA ASN A 200 -10.90 14.11 1.81
C ASN A 200 -11.62 15.18 2.64
N ALA A 201 -12.24 14.80 3.77
CA ALA A 201 -12.86 15.78 4.65
C ALA A 201 -11.85 16.72 5.30
N THR A 202 -10.66 16.23 5.63
CA THR A 202 -9.56 17.06 6.16
C THR A 202 -9.11 18.10 5.15
N ASN A 203 -8.98 17.72 3.87
CA ASN A 203 -8.61 18.63 2.78
C ASN A 203 -9.67 19.70 2.49
N THR A 204 -10.91 19.56 2.99
CA THR A 204 -11.88 20.67 2.94
C THR A 204 -11.65 21.73 4.02
N LEU A 205 -10.85 21.42 5.04
CA LEU A 205 -10.51 22.32 6.14
C LEU A 205 -9.10 22.89 6.02
N PHE A 206 -8.15 22.09 5.53
CA PHE A 206 -6.74 22.44 5.43
C PHE A 206 -6.15 21.93 4.13
N ASP A 207 -5.49 22.79 3.36
CA ASP A 207 -4.64 22.33 2.27
C ASP A 207 -3.38 21.69 2.86
N LEU A 208 -3.15 20.41 2.57
CA LEU A 208 -1.96 19.69 3.05
C LEU A 208 -0.81 19.72 2.03
N VAL A 209 -1.12 19.80 0.74
CA VAL A 209 -0.13 19.81 -0.34
C VAL A 209 -0.42 21.00 -1.26
N ASN A 210 0.58 21.84 -1.49
CA ASN A 210 0.46 22.93 -2.46
C ASN A 210 0.29 22.36 -3.87
N PRO A 211 -0.56 22.98 -4.74
CA PRO A 211 -0.81 22.49 -6.09
C PRO A 211 0.46 22.48 -6.94
N GLY A 212 0.52 21.59 -7.94
CA GLY A 212 1.70 21.41 -8.80
C GLY A 212 2.83 20.60 -8.15
N GLY A 213 3.98 20.53 -8.82
CA GLY A 213 5.13 19.70 -8.43
C GLY A 213 5.31 18.48 -9.34
N PRO A 214 6.41 17.72 -9.16
CA PRO A 214 6.69 16.56 -9.98
C PRO A 214 5.69 15.45 -9.71
N ARG A 215 5.45 14.62 -10.73
CA ARG A 215 4.83 13.31 -10.53
C ARG A 215 5.90 12.34 -10.04
N VAL A 216 5.51 11.47 -9.10
CA VAL A 216 6.43 10.59 -8.39
C VAL A 216 5.94 9.15 -8.42
N CYS A 217 6.88 8.22 -8.20
CA CYS A 217 6.57 6.81 -8.00
C CYS A 217 5.70 6.63 -6.76
N SER A 218 4.70 5.77 -6.87
CA SER A 218 3.74 5.45 -5.80
C SER A 218 3.84 3.96 -5.47
N PRO A 219 4.09 3.54 -4.22
CA PRO A 219 4.27 2.12 -3.87
C PRO A 219 3.07 1.19 -4.09
N TRP A 220 1.90 1.72 -4.48
CA TRP A 220 0.64 0.98 -4.62
C TRP A 220 -0.03 1.18 -6.00
N ARG A 221 0.60 1.94 -6.91
CA ARG A 221 0.08 2.21 -8.26
C ARG A 221 1.21 2.25 -9.27
N ASP A 222 0.92 1.82 -10.48
CA ASP A 222 1.90 1.75 -11.56
C ASP A 222 2.00 3.06 -12.36
N ASP A 223 1.02 3.97 -12.25
CA ASP A 223 1.06 5.30 -12.89
C ASP A 223 1.83 6.36 -12.07
N PRO A 224 2.43 7.39 -12.72
CA PRO A 224 3.06 8.50 -12.02
C PRO A 224 2.04 9.38 -11.28
N ARG A 225 2.22 9.55 -9.97
CA ARG A 225 1.21 10.20 -9.11
C ARG A 225 1.60 11.63 -8.74
N PRO A 226 0.66 12.59 -8.69
CA PRO A 226 0.90 13.86 -8.01
C PRO A 226 1.13 13.62 -6.51
N LEU A 227 1.83 14.53 -5.85
CA LEU A 227 2.14 14.44 -4.41
C LEU A 227 0.88 14.34 -3.53
N SER A 228 -0.20 15.04 -3.88
CA SER A 228 -1.49 14.88 -3.20
C SER A 228 -2.00 13.44 -3.30
N GLY A 229 -1.85 12.80 -4.46
CA GLY A 229 -2.19 11.41 -4.68
C GLY A 229 -1.29 10.42 -3.94
N LEU A 230 -0.02 10.77 -3.72
CA LEU A 230 0.90 9.99 -2.87
C LEU A 230 0.49 10.09 -1.39
N LEU A 231 0.14 11.29 -0.90
CA LEU A 231 -0.37 11.48 0.46
C LEU A 231 -1.64 10.67 0.74
N HIS A 232 -2.59 10.65 -0.20
CA HIS A 232 -3.82 9.86 -0.04
C HIS A 232 -3.53 8.38 0.16
N GLY A 233 -2.67 7.80 -0.68
CA GLY A 233 -2.33 6.39 -0.53
C GLY A 233 -1.53 6.12 0.74
N ALA A 234 -0.55 6.96 1.09
CA ALA A 234 0.24 6.79 2.32
C ALA A 234 -0.66 6.79 3.57
N TYR A 235 -1.64 7.70 3.63
CA TYR A 235 -2.56 7.81 4.76
C TYR A 235 -3.51 6.60 4.86
N ALA A 236 -4.04 6.11 3.74
CA ALA A 236 -4.86 4.90 3.73
C ALA A 236 -4.05 3.65 4.12
N TYR A 237 -2.85 3.48 3.54
CA TYR A 237 -1.99 2.34 3.83
C TYR A 237 -1.38 2.37 5.23
N GLN A 238 -1.32 3.51 5.92
CA GLN A 238 -0.95 3.56 7.33
C GLN A 238 -1.94 2.77 8.21
N ALA A 239 -3.25 2.91 7.95
CA ALA A 239 -4.26 2.12 8.65
C ALA A 239 -4.19 0.63 8.29
N VAL A 240 -3.95 0.31 7.01
CA VAL A 240 -3.75 -1.07 6.54
C VAL A 240 -2.51 -1.70 7.19
N THR A 241 -1.40 -0.96 7.29
CA THR A 241 -0.18 -1.41 7.95
C THR A 241 -0.45 -1.74 9.41
N ARG A 242 -1.19 -0.88 10.12
CA ARG A 242 -1.57 -1.12 11.52
C ARG A 242 -2.45 -2.36 11.68
N PHE A 243 -3.39 -2.57 10.78
CA PHE A 243 -4.20 -3.78 10.76
C PHE A 243 -3.31 -5.03 10.67
N TRP A 244 -2.40 -5.06 9.69
CA TRP A 244 -1.50 -6.21 9.51
C TRP A 244 -0.51 -6.39 10.66
N ARG A 245 -0.06 -5.30 11.28
CA ARG A 245 0.76 -5.35 12.49
C ARG A 245 0.08 -6.15 13.60
N THR A 246 -1.19 -5.84 13.89
CA THR A 246 -1.99 -6.57 14.89
C THR A 246 -2.25 -8.01 14.46
N GLU A 247 -2.55 -8.25 13.18
CA GLU A 247 -2.80 -9.59 12.67
C GLU A 247 -1.56 -10.49 12.72
N ALA A 248 -0.37 -9.93 12.45
CA ALA A 248 0.91 -10.61 12.58
C ALA A 248 1.26 -10.92 14.05
N ALA A 249 1.01 -9.97 14.96
CA ALA A 249 1.34 -10.12 16.38
C ALA A 249 0.49 -11.17 17.11
N ALA A 250 -0.73 -11.43 16.65
CA ALA A 250 -1.63 -12.40 17.28
C ALA A 250 -1.15 -13.86 17.25
N ARG A 251 0.01 -14.12 16.64
CA ARG A 251 0.64 -15.44 16.57
C ARG A 251 2.00 -15.53 17.25
N ILE A 252 2.50 -14.47 17.90
CA ILE A 252 3.61 -14.60 18.84
C ILE A 252 2.98 -14.90 20.21
N PRO A 253 2.81 -16.18 20.63
CA PRO A 253 2.77 -16.41 22.07
C PRO A 253 4.06 -15.79 22.59
N ALA A 254 3.95 -14.85 23.54
CA ALA A 254 5.10 -14.32 24.23
C ALA A 254 5.98 -15.51 24.60
N GLN A 255 7.12 -15.68 23.90
CA GLN A 255 8.20 -16.47 24.45
C GLN A 255 8.38 -15.82 25.81
N ARG A 256 8.07 -16.56 26.87
CA ARG A 256 8.34 -16.15 28.23
C ARG A 256 9.76 -15.64 28.20
N GLN A 257 9.94 -14.31 28.23
CA GLN A 257 11.17 -13.73 28.73
C GLN A 257 11.32 -14.42 30.07
N GLY A 258 12.30 -15.32 30.15
CA GLY A 258 12.62 -15.98 31.39
C GLY A 258 12.78 -14.86 32.40
N ARG A 259 11.80 -14.71 33.29
CA ARG A 259 12.07 -14.12 34.59
C ARG A 259 13.19 -14.98 35.13
N VAL A 260 14.42 -14.47 35.02
CA VAL A 260 15.48 -14.86 35.94
C VAL A 260 14.91 -14.44 37.28
N ALA A 261 14.27 -15.40 37.95
CA ALA A 261 13.93 -15.27 39.34
C ALA A 261 15.27 -15.16 40.06
N LEU A 262 15.65 -13.94 40.42
CA LEU A 262 16.65 -13.71 41.44
C LEU A 262 16.04 -14.25 42.74
N SER A 263 16.27 -15.53 43.02
CA SER A 263 16.10 -16.07 44.35
C SER A 263 17.22 -15.48 45.23
N PRO A 264 16.90 -14.88 46.38
CA PRO A 264 17.92 -14.45 47.31
C PRO A 264 18.46 -15.68 48.04
N HIS A 265 19.76 -15.94 47.94
CA HIS A 265 20.43 -16.86 48.86
C HIS A 265 21.49 -16.10 49.65
N PRO A 266 21.63 -16.36 50.96
CA PRO A 266 22.41 -15.54 51.87
C PRO A 266 23.90 -15.90 51.78
N ALA A 267 24.70 -14.94 52.26
CA ALA A 267 26.15 -14.99 52.36
C ALA A 267 26.69 -16.29 52.98
N LEU A 268 27.84 -16.76 52.48
CA LEU A 268 28.97 -17.30 53.25
C LEU A 268 30.24 -17.39 52.37
N ALA A 269 31.26 -16.65 52.80
CA ALA A 269 32.73 -16.83 52.78
C ALA A 269 33.48 -17.69 51.72
N GLU A 270 34.52 -17.06 51.16
CA GLU A 270 35.91 -17.51 50.94
C GLU A 270 36.20 -18.97 50.53
N ASN A 271 36.82 -19.20 49.35
CA ASN A 271 38.25 -19.59 49.27
C ASN A 271 38.84 -19.60 47.84
N SER A 272 40.15 -19.47 47.83
CA SER A 272 41.18 -19.41 46.78
C SER A 272 41.27 -20.50 45.69
N LEU A 273 41.77 -20.04 44.53
CA LEU A 273 42.84 -20.58 43.65
C LEU A 273 42.59 -21.73 42.64
N ALA A 274 43.02 -21.39 41.40
CA ALA A 274 43.75 -22.18 40.40
C ALA A 274 43.01 -23.29 39.60
N HIS A 275 42.84 -23.06 38.30
CA HIS A 275 43.58 -23.74 37.22
C HIS A 275 42.96 -23.43 35.83
N LEU A 276 43.78 -22.87 34.94
CA LEU A 276 43.59 -22.98 33.48
C LEU A 276 44.07 -24.37 33.04
N PRO A 277 43.51 -24.91 31.94
CA PRO A 277 44.43 -25.24 30.85
C PRO A 277 43.94 -24.84 29.45
N VAL A 278 44.94 -24.62 28.59
CA VAL A 278 44.92 -24.53 27.14
C VAL A 278 45.25 -25.90 26.55
N ALA A 279 44.57 -26.34 25.47
CA ALA A 279 45.03 -27.24 24.39
C ALA A 279 43.81 -27.61 23.50
N GLU A 280 43.67 -27.05 22.29
CA GLU A 280 44.07 -27.56 20.97
C GLU A 280 42.95 -28.33 20.20
N PRO A 281 42.91 -28.24 18.85
CA PRO A 281 41.74 -28.60 18.03
C PRO A 281 41.82 -30.02 17.45
N PRO A 282 40.67 -30.63 17.06
CA PRO A 282 40.71 -31.68 16.04
C PRO A 282 39.80 -31.39 14.84
N ALA A 283 40.47 -31.39 13.69
CA ALA A 283 40.17 -32.12 12.46
C ALA A 283 38.75 -32.10 11.85
N LEU A 284 38.77 -31.70 10.58
CA LEU A 284 37.84 -32.01 9.50
C LEU A 284 37.39 -33.48 9.53
N HIS A 285 36.08 -33.70 9.66
CA HIS A 285 35.43 -34.91 9.17
C HIS A 285 34.14 -34.56 8.44
N GLU A 286 34.04 -35.12 7.24
CA GLU A 286 32.92 -35.07 6.32
C GLU A 286 31.60 -35.49 7.01
N ALA A 287 30.53 -34.73 6.77
CA ALA A 287 29.17 -35.10 7.16
C ALA A 287 28.27 -35.02 5.92
N GLY A 288 27.61 -36.16 5.64
CA GLY A 288 26.71 -36.39 4.52
C GLY A 288 25.39 -35.59 4.54
N PRO A 289 24.42 -36.00 3.71
CA PRO A 289 23.41 -35.10 3.16
C PRO A 289 22.48 -34.55 4.24
N ARG A 290 22.37 -33.22 4.28
CA ARG A 290 21.41 -32.51 5.15
C ARG A 290 19.99 -32.88 4.74
N GLY A 291 19.31 -33.62 5.60
CA GLY A 291 17.88 -33.84 5.52
C GLY A 291 17.13 -32.50 5.58
N ALA A 292 16.25 -32.29 4.60
CA ALA A 292 15.32 -31.19 4.57
C ALA A 292 14.39 -31.27 5.79
N ALA A 293 14.53 -30.33 6.73
CA ALA A 293 13.58 -30.13 7.80
C ALA A 293 12.30 -29.47 7.24
N THR A 294 11.42 -30.26 6.67
CA THR A 294 10.05 -29.86 6.30
C THR A 294 9.17 -29.83 7.55
N GLY A 295 9.34 -28.78 8.36
CA GLY A 295 8.32 -28.43 9.37
C GLY A 295 7.08 -27.92 8.65
N SER A 296 6.04 -28.75 8.51
CA SER A 296 4.77 -28.34 7.90
C SER A 296 4.12 -27.25 8.77
N ALA A 297 4.13 -26.02 8.27
CA ALA A 297 3.37 -24.95 8.89
C ALA A 297 1.88 -25.23 8.66
N GLY A 298 1.12 -25.51 9.72
CA GLY A 298 -0.32 -25.67 9.61
C GLY A 298 -1.00 -24.42 9.01
N PRO A 299 -2.26 -24.52 8.54
CA PRO A 299 -2.97 -23.44 7.84
C PRO A 299 -3.03 -22.12 8.62
N ALA A 300 -3.12 -22.19 9.95
CA ALA A 300 -3.07 -21.00 10.82
C ALA A 300 -1.68 -20.32 10.84
N GLY A 301 -0.61 -21.06 10.56
CA GLY A 301 0.76 -20.54 10.45
C GLY A 301 1.04 -19.85 9.11
N LEU A 302 0.41 -20.32 8.04
CA LEU A 302 0.49 -19.72 6.71
C LEU A 302 -0.28 -18.39 6.65
N GLY A 303 -1.53 -18.36 7.11
CA GLY A 303 -2.32 -17.12 7.20
C GLY A 303 -1.72 -16.02 8.08
N SER A 304 -0.75 -16.35 8.94
CA SER A 304 0.05 -15.42 9.76
C SER A 304 1.31 -14.92 9.04
N ARG A 305 1.96 -15.76 8.23
CA ARG A 305 3.11 -15.32 7.42
C ARG A 305 2.69 -14.31 6.35
N LEU A 306 1.50 -14.48 5.78
CA LEU A 306 0.93 -13.46 4.89
C LEU A 306 0.68 -12.13 5.62
N ALA A 307 0.18 -12.17 6.86
CA ALA A 307 0.01 -10.95 7.66
C ALA A 307 1.35 -10.28 8.00
N GLU A 308 2.37 -11.05 8.39
CA GLU A 308 3.74 -10.56 8.58
C GLU A 308 4.31 -9.92 7.30
N PHE A 309 4.06 -10.53 6.14
CA PHE A 309 4.48 -10.02 4.84
C PHE A 309 3.82 -8.68 4.51
N GLU A 310 2.50 -8.59 4.61
CA GLU A 310 1.78 -7.36 4.33
C GLU A 310 2.19 -6.24 5.31
N PHE A 311 2.37 -6.57 6.58
CA PHE A 311 2.90 -5.62 7.57
C PHE A 311 4.30 -5.10 7.17
N ALA A 312 5.24 -6.00 6.87
CA ALA A 312 6.61 -5.65 6.51
C ALA A 312 6.68 -4.83 5.22
N ARG A 313 5.88 -5.19 4.22
CA ARG A 313 5.82 -4.51 2.93
C ARG A 313 5.27 -3.10 3.11
N TRP A 314 4.11 -2.96 3.75
CA TRP A 314 3.43 -1.68 3.85
C TRP A 314 4.11 -0.71 4.80
N ARG A 315 4.72 -1.16 5.91
CA ARG A 315 5.47 -0.24 6.79
C ARG A 315 6.62 0.44 6.05
N ALA A 316 7.38 -0.29 5.24
CA ALA A 316 8.48 0.27 4.46
C ALA A 316 7.98 1.19 3.35
N ALA A 317 6.92 0.79 2.64
CA ALA A 317 6.30 1.58 1.58
C ALA A 317 5.73 2.92 2.08
N VAL A 318 5.00 2.91 3.20
CA VAL A 318 4.41 4.12 3.80
C VAL A 318 5.49 5.05 4.34
N ALA A 319 6.54 4.52 4.98
CA ALA A 319 7.68 5.31 5.44
C ALA A 319 8.37 6.02 4.27
N GLY A 320 8.74 5.28 3.21
CA GLY A 320 9.38 5.87 2.03
C GLY A 320 8.50 6.89 1.31
N ALA A 321 7.18 6.66 1.24
CA ALA A 321 6.25 7.65 0.67
C ALA A 321 6.20 8.94 1.50
N ALA A 322 6.21 8.82 2.83
CA ALA A 322 6.26 9.98 3.72
C ALA A 322 7.58 10.76 3.60
N GLU A 323 8.72 10.07 3.46
CA GLU A 323 10.02 10.69 3.17
C GLU A 323 10.00 11.49 1.86
N VAL A 324 9.45 10.91 0.78
CA VAL A 324 9.30 11.60 -0.51
C VAL A 324 8.43 12.85 -0.37
N LEU A 325 7.31 12.76 0.38
CA LEU A 325 6.44 13.91 0.65
C LEU A 325 7.18 15.01 1.42
N LEU A 326 7.93 14.66 2.47
CA LEU A 326 8.70 15.62 3.29
C LEU A 326 9.83 16.28 2.49
N ALA A 327 10.52 15.51 1.64
CA ALA A 327 11.60 16.01 0.80
C ALA A 327 11.11 16.84 -0.40
N SER A 328 9.81 16.79 -0.74
CA SER A 328 9.27 17.44 -1.93
C SER A 328 9.32 18.96 -1.93
N GLY A 329 9.40 19.60 -0.75
CA GLY A 329 9.25 21.05 -0.61
C GLY A 329 7.86 21.59 -1.01
N ARG A 330 6.85 20.72 -1.16
CA ARG A 330 5.49 21.10 -1.59
C ARG A 330 4.42 20.99 -0.50
N LEU A 331 4.75 20.47 0.67
CA LEU A 331 3.81 20.42 1.79
C LEU A 331 3.54 21.83 2.33
N THR A 332 2.31 22.10 2.76
CA THR A 332 2.00 23.30 3.55
C THR A 332 2.56 23.13 4.98
N PRO A 333 2.56 24.16 5.84
CA PRO A 333 2.91 23.98 7.24
C PRO A 333 2.03 22.93 7.95
N ALA A 334 0.73 22.89 7.65
CA ALA A 334 -0.18 21.88 8.17
C ALA A 334 0.14 20.49 7.61
N GLY A 335 0.40 20.39 6.30
CA GLY A 335 0.80 19.14 5.65
C GLY A 335 2.12 18.57 6.17
N THR A 336 3.09 19.44 6.46
CA THR A 336 4.38 19.03 7.03
C THR A 336 4.17 18.37 8.38
N ARG A 337 3.41 19.00 9.28
CA ARG A 337 3.08 18.40 10.59
C ARG A 337 2.29 17.10 10.44
N PHE A 338 1.33 17.07 9.52
CA PHE A 338 0.52 15.89 9.26
C PHE A 338 1.39 14.70 8.82
N VAL A 339 2.23 14.90 7.81
CA VAL A 339 3.12 13.85 7.29
C VAL A 339 4.21 13.48 8.29
N GLN A 340 4.70 14.41 9.10
CA GLN A 340 5.65 14.10 10.18
C GLN A 340 5.06 13.15 11.22
N VAL A 341 3.79 13.33 11.61
CA VAL A 341 3.11 12.39 12.52
C VAL A 341 2.95 11.02 11.88
N MET A 342 2.51 10.97 10.61
CA MET A 342 2.39 9.71 9.86
C MET A 342 3.74 8.98 9.79
N HIS A 343 4.81 9.71 9.43
CA HIS A 343 6.16 9.19 9.33
C HIS A 343 6.64 8.67 10.69
N HIS A 344 6.51 9.45 11.76
CA HIS A 344 6.94 9.05 13.10
C HIS A 344 6.25 7.75 13.56
N GLU A 345 4.95 7.60 13.29
CA GLU A 345 4.21 6.40 13.68
C GLU A 345 4.75 5.15 12.95
N VAL A 346 4.91 5.22 11.62
CA VAL A 346 5.38 4.08 10.83
C VAL A 346 6.87 3.81 11.02
N SER A 347 7.69 4.84 11.26
CA SER A 347 9.11 4.67 11.61
C SER A 347 9.26 3.86 12.90
N GLY A 348 8.38 4.06 13.88
CA GLY A 348 8.34 3.26 15.10
C GLY A 348 8.08 1.77 14.86
N TRP A 349 7.46 1.40 13.73
CA TRP A 349 7.17 0.01 13.37
C TRP A 349 8.29 -0.67 12.58
N GLN A 350 9.30 0.06 12.13
CA GLN A 350 10.43 -0.52 11.38
C GLN A 350 11.24 -1.49 12.23
N ALA A 351 11.32 -1.24 13.55
CA ALA A 351 12.02 -2.07 14.50
C ALA A 351 11.26 -3.36 14.89
N ASP A 352 9.98 -3.49 14.53
CA ASP A 352 9.21 -4.68 14.87
C ASP A 352 9.78 -5.91 14.15
N ALA A 353 9.99 -6.99 14.91
CA ALA A 353 10.57 -8.22 14.38
C ALA A 353 9.63 -8.88 13.35
N VAL A 354 10.21 -9.28 12.23
CA VAL A 354 9.55 -10.05 11.15
C VAL A 354 10.45 -11.22 10.80
N ASN A 355 9.87 -12.37 10.45
CA ASN A 355 10.66 -13.51 9.98
C ASN A 355 11.61 -13.08 8.83
N PRO A 356 12.92 -13.40 8.88
CA PRO A 356 13.88 -12.92 7.88
C PRO A 356 13.55 -13.31 6.44
N ARG A 357 12.95 -14.50 6.22
CA ARG A 357 12.49 -14.91 4.88
C ARG A 357 11.34 -14.02 4.41
N VAL A 358 10.39 -13.72 5.30
CA VAL A 358 9.24 -12.86 5.01
C VAL A 358 9.69 -11.42 4.75
N ALA A 359 10.60 -10.90 5.57
CA ALA A 359 11.18 -9.57 5.39
C ALA A 359 11.86 -9.43 4.02
N ARG A 360 12.71 -10.41 3.63
CA ARG A 360 13.33 -10.45 2.30
C ARG A 360 12.30 -10.38 1.17
N LEU A 361 11.23 -11.16 1.25
CA LEU A 361 10.19 -11.17 0.24
C LEU A 361 9.42 -9.85 0.18
N ALA A 362 9.16 -9.22 1.33
CA ALA A 362 8.49 -7.92 1.42
C ALA A 362 9.35 -6.77 0.86
N ASP A 363 10.64 -6.76 1.21
CA ASP A 363 11.61 -5.80 0.67
C ASP A 363 11.75 -5.97 -0.84
N GLY A 364 11.81 -7.22 -1.31
CA GLY A 364 11.85 -7.53 -2.72
C GLY A 364 10.57 -7.11 -3.45
N ALA A 365 9.38 -7.31 -2.89
CA ALA A 365 8.15 -6.82 -3.51
C ALA A 365 8.16 -5.28 -3.71
N ASN A 366 8.63 -4.54 -2.71
CA ASN A 366 8.79 -3.08 -2.81
C ASN A 366 9.86 -2.67 -3.83
N ALA A 367 10.99 -3.38 -3.88
CA ALA A 367 12.06 -3.14 -4.84
C ALA A 367 11.62 -3.46 -6.28
N GLU A 368 10.89 -4.55 -6.47
CA GLU A 368 10.33 -4.95 -7.77
C GLU A 368 9.38 -3.90 -8.28
N HIS A 369 8.43 -3.47 -7.44
CA HIS A 369 7.46 -2.44 -7.79
C HIS A 369 8.16 -1.18 -8.28
N ARG A 370 9.20 -0.74 -7.56
CA ARG A 370 10.03 0.39 -7.99
C ARG A 370 10.71 0.14 -9.33
N ALA A 371 11.31 -1.03 -9.53
CA ALA A 371 11.98 -1.38 -10.79
C ALA A 371 11.00 -1.40 -11.97
N ARG A 372 9.85 -2.08 -11.82
CA ARG A 372 8.77 -2.10 -12.82
C ARG A 372 8.27 -0.70 -13.12
N TRP A 373 8.03 0.12 -12.09
CA TRP A 373 7.58 1.50 -12.26
C TRP A 373 8.60 2.31 -13.06
N ARG A 374 9.90 2.21 -12.77
CA ARG A 374 10.94 2.93 -13.51
C ARG A 374 11.01 2.48 -14.97
N LEU A 375 11.11 1.18 -15.22
CA LEU A 375 11.15 0.60 -16.56
C LEU A 375 9.97 1.05 -17.41
N ARG A 376 8.77 1.08 -16.82
CA ARG A 376 7.53 1.47 -17.50
C ARG A 376 7.39 2.97 -17.68
N ASN A 377 7.72 3.78 -16.68
CA ASN A 377 7.38 5.20 -16.68
C ASN A 377 8.54 6.14 -17.02
N LEU A 378 9.78 5.64 -17.10
CA LEU A 378 10.94 6.45 -17.44
C LEU A 378 11.48 6.09 -18.82
N ALA A 379 11.62 7.10 -19.68
CA ALA A 379 12.31 7.01 -20.96
C ALA A 379 13.71 7.59 -20.83
N VAL A 380 14.70 6.88 -21.34
CA VAL A 380 16.07 7.40 -21.47
C VAL A 380 16.12 8.16 -22.79
N PRO A 381 16.40 9.48 -22.80
CA PRO A 381 16.46 10.26 -24.02
C PRO A 381 17.52 9.76 -25.03
N ASP A 382 17.30 9.96 -26.33
CA ASP A 382 18.20 9.44 -27.38
C ASP A 382 19.60 10.07 -27.32
N ASP A 383 19.70 11.35 -26.93
CA ASP A 383 20.96 12.06 -26.73
C ASP A 383 21.74 11.47 -25.54
N VAL A 384 21.04 11.12 -24.46
CA VAL A 384 21.61 10.39 -23.33
C VAL A 384 22.12 9.02 -23.76
N VAL A 385 21.34 8.26 -24.54
CA VAL A 385 21.79 6.95 -25.06
C VAL A 385 23.03 7.11 -25.93
N ALA A 386 23.06 8.11 -26.81
CA ALA A 386 24.20 8.42 -27.66
C ALA A 386 25.45 8.77 -26.83
N GLU A 387 25.30 9.53 -25.75
CA GLU A 387 26.38 9.85 -24.81
C GLU A 387 26.95 8.59 -24.14
N LEU A 388 26.08 7.69 -23.67
CA LEU A 388 26.50 6.41 -23.08
C LEU A 388 27.29 5.56 -24.08
N VAL A 389 26.79 5.43 -25.31
CA VAL A 389 27.47 4.68 -26.37
C VAL A 389 28.83 5.28 -26.70
N ALA A 390 28.91 6.61 -26.77
CA ALA A 390 30.14 7.32 -27.08
C ALA A 390 31.19 7.17 -25.95
N ALA A 391 30.78 7.33 -24.69
CA ALA A 391 31.65 7.13 -23.52
C ALA A 391 32.18 5.69 -23.45
N TRP A 392 31.30 4.69 -23.67
CA TRP A 392 31.70 3.28 -23.71
C TRP A 392 32.76 3.01 -24.78
N ARG A 393 32.53 3.49 -26.02
CA ARG A 393 33.47 3.30 -27.15
C ARG A 393 34.83 3.96 -26.91
N ARG A 394 34.88 5.05 -26.14
CA ARG A 394 36.12 5.73 -25.74
C ARG A 394 36.80 5.11 -24.52
N GLY A 395 36.19 4.12 -23.86
CA GLY A 395 36.71 3.54 -22.62
C GLY A 395 36.61 4.49 -21.42
N GLU A 396 35.74 5.48 -21.48
CA GLU A 396 35.54 6.47 -20.43
C GLU A 396 34.62 5.95 -19.32
N PRO A 397 34.66 6.54 -18.11
CA PRO A 397 33.66 6.28 -17.08
C PRO A 397 32.24 6.61 -17.56
N ALA A 398 31.24 5.90 -17.04
CA ALA A 398 29.85 6.23 -17.30
C ALA A 398 29.53 7.66 -16.84
N PRO A 399 28.84 8.48 -17.65
CA PRO A 399 28.38 9.81 -17.26
C PRO A 399 27.62 9.77 -15.92
N THR A 400 27.92 10.73 -15.04
CA THR A 400 27.23 10.89 -13.74
C THR A 400 25.97 11.72 -13.92
N GLY A 401 24.90 11.37 -13.19
CA GLY A 401 23.68 12.20 -13.15
C GLY A 401 22.81 12.11 -14.41
N THR A 402 23.05 11.11 -15.26
CA THR A 402 22.20 10.77 -16.40
C THR A 402 20.74 10.67 -15.99
N ARG A 403 19.89 11.47 -16.62
CA ARG A 403 18.46 11.54 -16.29
C ARG A 403 17.64 10.74 -17.28
N ALA A 404 16.62 10.07 -16.76
CA ALA A 404 15.52 9.56 -17.53
C ALA A 404 14.30 10.45 -17.29
N ASP A 405 13.55 10.70 -18.35
CA ASP A 405 12.37 11.55 -18.32
C ASP A 405 11.11 10.73 -18.07
N LEU A 406 10.15 11.34 -17.38
CA LEU A 406 8.82 10.75 -17.26
C LEU A 406 8.17 10.64 -18.63
N ARG A 407 7.73 9.43 -18.97
CA ARG A 407 6.84 9.21 -20.11
C ARG A 407 5.52 9.94 -19.90
N PRO A 408 4.84 10.37 -20.98
CA PRO A 408 3.50 10.93 -20.88
C PRO A 408 2.55 10.00 -20.11
N ASP A 409 1.78 10.58 -19.19
CA ASP A 409 0.77 9.87 -18.41
C ASP A 409 -0.41 9.47 -19.31
N ASP A 410 -0.68 8.19 -19.40
CA ASP A 410 -1.77 7.58 -20.17
C ASP A 410 -2.91 7.08 -19.26
N GLY A 411 -2.89 7.44 -17.97
CA GLY A 411 -4.01 7.29 -17.05
C GLY A 411 -3.78 6.30 -15.90
N ARG A 412 -4.89 5.92 -15.26
CA ARG A 412 -4.87 5.11 -14.04
C ARG A 412 -4.42 3.67 -14.32
N ARG A 413 -3.45 3.18 -13.53
CA ARG A 413 -3.01 1.78 -13.55
C ARG A 413 -2.81 1.22 -12.15
N LEU A 414 -3.33 0.03 -11.93
CA LEU A 414 -3.12 -0.72 -10.70
C LEU A 414 -1.84 -1.54 -10.77
N GLU A 415 -1.32 -1.91 -9.59
CA GLU A 415 -0.18 -2.82 -9.50
C GLU A 415 -0.57 -4.20 -10.05
N ALA A 416 0.12 -4.64 -11.09
CA ALA A 416 0.05 -6.00 -11.61
C ALA A 416 1.44 -6.64 -11.57
N SER A 417 1.65 -7.59 -10.64
CA SER A 417 2.89 -8.36 -10.50
C SER A 417 2.57 -9.85 -10.30
N GLU A 418 3.00 -10.67 -11.26
CA GLU A 418 2.94 -12.14 -11.18
C GLU A 418 3.78 -12.67 -10.01
N ARG A 419 4.92 -12.03 -9.74
CA ARG A 419 5.82 -12.41 -8.65
C ARG A 419 5.22 -12.10 -7.28
N LEU A 420 4.55 -10.95 -7.12
CA LEU A 420 3.77 -10.66 -5.91
C LEU A 420 2.66 -11.70 -5.71
N ALA A 421 1.97 -12.12 -6.77
CA ALA A 421 0.97 -13.17 -6.71
C ALA A 421 1.57 -14.52 -6.28
N LEU A 422 2.77 -14.88 -6.77
CA LEU A 422 3.50 -16.06 -6.32
C LEU A 422 3.87 -15.99 -4.82
N VAL A 423 4.32 -14.82 -4.34
CA VAL A 423 4.61 -14.62 -2.90
C VAL A 423 3.36 -14.80 -2.05
N HIS A 424 2.22 -14.23 -2.46
CA HIS A 424 0.95 -14.43 -1.74
C HIS A 424 0.52 -15.90 -1.71
N ARG A 425 0.66 -16.65 -2.82
CA ARG A 425 0.38 -18.09 -2.85
C ARG A 425 1.29 -18.88 -1.92
N LEU A 426 2.61 -18.65 -2.00
CA LEU A 426 3.61 -19.26 -1.14
C LEU A 426 3.28 -19.04 0.35
N LEU A 427 2.99 -17.80 0.74
CA LEU A 427 2.78 -17.46 2.15
C LEU A 427 1.38 -17.83 2.65
N GLY A 428 0.36 -17.75 1.80
CA GLY A 428 -1.04 -18.02 2.17
C GLY A 428 -1.41 -19.49 2.14
N ALA A 429 -0.98 -20.22 1.10
CA ALA A 429 -1.36 -21.63 0.87
C ALA A 429 -0.21 -22.62 1.09
N GLY A 430 1.03 -22.14 1.22
CA GLY A 430 2.20 -23.01 1.38
C GLY A 430 2.60 -23.75 0.09
N ASP A 431 1.92 -23.47 -1.02
CA ASP A 431 2.19 -24.00 -2.34
C ASP A 431 2.36 -22.84 -3.32
N TYR A 432 3.48 -22.87 -4.05
CA TYR A 432 3.70 -22.06 -5.22
C TYR A 432 4.32 -22.99 -6.26
N ARG A 433 3.64 -23.13 -7.40
CA ARG A 433 4.22 -23.80 -8.56
C ARG A 433 4.14 -22.83 -9.71
N GLY A 434 5.28 -22.19 -9.98
CA GLY A 434 5.50 -21.44 -11.21
C GLY A 434 5.89 -22.38 -12.35
N ARG A 435 6.59 -21.84 -13.33
CA ARG A 435 7.23 -22.64 -14.38
C ARG A 435 8.56 -23.17 -13.85
N ALA A 436 8.68 -24.48 -13.68
CA ALA A 436 9.89 -25.13 -13.18
C ALA A 436 11.17 -24.62 -13.88
N GLY A 437 12.15 -24.19 -13.08
CA GLY A 437 13.42 -23.64 -13.57
C GLY A 437 13.37 -22.16 -13.97
N SER A 438 12.26 -21.46 -13.66
CA SER A 438 12.17 -20.01 -13.80
C SER A 438 13.04 -19.27 -12.78
N GLY A 439 13.46 -18.05 -13.12
CA GLY A 439 14.15 -17.19 -12.16
C GLY A 439 13.28 -16.83 -10.94
N ASP A 440 11.96 -16.82 -11.09
CA ASP A 440 11.03 -16.52 -10.00
C ASP A 440 11.02 -17.62 -8.93
N ASP A 441 11.06 -18.89 -9.32
CA ASP A 441 11.15 -20.01 -8.37
C ASP A 441 12.43 -19.90 -7.53
N ALA A 442 13.58 -19.71 -8.20
CA ALA A 442 14.87 -19.53 -7.55
C ALA A 442 14.91 -18.30 -6.62
N TYR A 443 14.27 -17.20 -7.01
CA TYR A 443 14.13 -16.01 -6.16
C TYR A 443 13.31 -16.30 -4.88
N LEU A 444 12.20 -17.03 -5.01
CA LEU A 444 11.33 -17.40 -3.87
C LEU A 444 12.04 -18.37 -2.90
N ASP A 445 12.91 -19.22 -3.42
CA ASP A 445 13.79 -20.11 -2.65
C ASP A 445 14.97 -19.37 -2.00
N GLY A 446 15.26 -18.14 -2.44
CA GLY A 446 16.34 -17.31 -1.93
C GLY A 446 17.69 -17.55 -2.60
N GLU A 447 17.68 -18.19 -3.77
CA GLU A 447 18.85 -18.48 -4.60
C GLU A 447 19.10 -17.35 -5.61
N ALA A 448 19.53 -16.18 -5.13
CA ALA A 448 19.68 -14.99 -5.97
C ALA A 448 20.59 -15.19 -7.20
N GLY A 449 21.67 -15.97 -7.06
CA GLY A 449 22.57 -16.28 -8.18
C GLY A 449 21.91 -17.15 -9.25
N THR A 450 21.19 -18.20 -8.84
CA THR A 450 20.41 -19.07 -9.73
C THR A 450 19.32 -18.26 -10.44
N ALA A 451 18.62 -17.41 -9.70
CA ALA A 451 17.60 -16.51 -10.25
C ALA A 451 18.19 -15.56 -11.30
N TYR A 452 19.31 -14.91 -11.00
CA TYR A 452 19.98 -14.00 -11.93
C TYR A 452 20.38 -14.70 -13.22
N ALA A 453 21.03 -15.87 -13.12
CA ALA A 453 21.44 -16.65 -14.29
C ALA A 453 20.24 -17.07 -15.16
N ALA A 454 19.13 -17.48 -14.52
CA ALA A 454 17.90 -17.83 -15.22
C ALA A 454 17.28 -16.62 -15.95
N TYR A 455 17.21 -15.46 -15.31
CA TYR A 455 16.69 -14.25 -15.98
C TYR A 455 17.59 -13.77 -17.12
N VAL A 456 18.92 -13.80 -16.96
CA VAL A 456 19.87 -13.43 -18.02
C VAL A 456 19.71 -14.34 -19.23
N LYS A 457 19.58 -15.65 -19.01
CA LYS A 457 19.34 -16.62 -20.09
C LYS A 457 18.05 -16.33 -20.85
N ASP A 458 16.98 -16.01 -20.13
CA ASP A 458 15.69 -15.72 -20.74
C ASP A 458 15.67 -14.37 -21.51
N LEU A 459 16.59 -13.45 -21.19
CA LEU A 459 16.71 -12.14 -21.86
C LEU A 459 17.09 -12.28 -23.34
N GLU A 460 17.79 -13.35 -23.72
CA GLU A 460 18.15 -13.65 -25.12
C GLU A 460 16.92 -13.77 -26.04
N PHE A 461 15.78 -14.22 -25.48
CA PHE A 461 14.55 -14.47 -26.22
C PHE A 461 13.44 -13.45 -25.91
N ARG A 462 13.57 -12.73 -24.79
CA ARG A 462 12.53 -11.85 -24.23
C ARG A 462 13.09 -10.50 -23.80
N SER A 463 13.97 -9.92 -24.61
CA SER A 463 14.65 -8.64 -24.34
C SER A 463 13.70 -7.48 -24.02
N GLU A 464 12.49 -7.49 -24.58
CA GLU A 464 11.49 -6.45 -24.36
C GLU A 464 10.64 -6.65 -23.09
N ASP A 465 10.70 -7.83 -22.45
CA ASP A 465 9.86 -8.21 -21.30
C ASP A 465 10.27 -7.47 -20.01
N LEU A 466 9.46 -6.50 -19.59
CA LEU A 466 9.77 -5.68 -18.41
C LEU A 466 9.70 -6.45 -17.08
N ASP A 467 8.92 -7.53 -17.01
CA ASP A 467 8.83 -8.34 -15.79
C ASP A 467 10.13 -9.12 -15.58
N LEU A 468 10.78 -9.54 -16.67
CA LEU A 468 12.12 -10.12 -16.64
C LEU A 468 13.17 -9.10 -16.17
N TRP A 469 13.16 -7.88 -16.71
CA TRP A 469 14.06 -6.80 -16.28
C TRP A 469 13.85 -6.43 -14.80
N SER A 470 12.61 -6.46 -14.33
CA SER A 470 12.33 -6.25 -12.91
C SER A 470 12.88 -7.38 -12.04
N GLY A 471 12.82 -8.63 -12.51
CA GLY A 471 13.44 -9.79 -11.88
C GLY A 471 14.97 -9.64 -11.79
N LEU A 472 15.62 -9.23 -12.88
CA LEU A 472 17.05 -8.90 -12.88
C LEU A 472 17.38 -7.80 -11.86
N ALA A 473 16.58 -6.73 -11.81
CA ALA A 473 16.77 -5.65 -10.85
C ALA A 473 16.65 -6.09 -9.38
N LEU A 474 15.93 -7.17 -9.07
CA LEU A 474 15.82 -7.72 -7.72
C LEU A 474 17.08 -8.44 -7.26
N VAL A 475 17.63 -9.27 -8.13
CA VAL A 475 18.69 -10.23 -7.75
C VAL A 475 20.07 -9.86 -8.27
N SER A 476 20.17 -8.80 -9.08
CA SER A 476 21.43 -8.39 -9.69
C SER A 476 22.48 -8.01 -8.64
N PRO A 477 23.74 -8.43 -8.82
CA PRO A 477 24.86 -7.93 -8.02
C PRO A 477 25.19 -6.47 -8.34
N HIS A 478 24.79 -5.96 -9.51
CA HIS A 478 25.14 -4.61 -9.98
C HIS A 478 24.16 -3.57 -9.46
N ARG A 479 24.70 -2.53 -8.80
CA ARG A 479 23.92 -1.42 -8.25
C ARG A 479 23.07 -0.72 -9.31
N ALA A 480 23.63 -0.48 -10.50
CA ALA A 480 22.93 0.20 -11.59
C ALA A 480 21.66 -0.54 -12.03
N LEU A 481 21.68 -1.88 -12.07
CA LEU A 481 20.48 -2.67 -12.39
C LEU A 481 19.40 -2.55 -11.31
N ARG A 482 19.79 -2.45 -10.03
CA ARG A 482 18.84 -2.30 -8.93
C ARG A 482 18.22 -0.91 -8.85
N GLU A 483 19.01 0.13 -9.15
CA GLU A 483 18.60 1.52 -8.94
C GLU A 483 18.10 2.23 -10.21
N GLN A 484 18.64 1.85 -11.38
CA GLN A 484 18.38 2.49 -12.68
C GLN A 484 18.24 1.43 -13.80
N PRO A 485 17.34 0.45 -13.66
CA PRO A 485 17.18 -0.64 -14.64
C PRO A 485 16.85 -0.14 -16.04
N GLU A 486 16.13 0.98 -16.17
CA GLU A 486 15.82 1.62 -17.46
C GLU A 486 17.07 2.12 -18.20
N LEU A 487 18.07 2.62 -17.45
CA LEU A 487 19.33 3.10 -18.01
C LEU A 487 20.20 1.94 -18.49
N VAL A 488 20.27 0.88 -17.68
CA VAL A 488 21.00 -0.34 -18.06
C VAL A 488 20.35 -0.99 -19.27
N ARG A 489 19.01 -1.08 -19.30
CA ARG A 489 18.27 -1.63 -20.44
C ARG A 489 18.52 -0.81 -21.71
N ALA A 490 18.44 0.51 -21.64
CA ALA A 490 18.71 1.37 -22.79
C ALA A 490 20.15 1.20 -23.30
N GLY A 491 21.13 1.18 -22.40
CA GLY A 491 22.53 0.92 -22.75
C GLY A 491 22.76 -0.45 -23.37
N TRP A 492 22.12 -1.50 -22.83
CA TRP A 492 22.24 -2.87 -23.34
C TRP A 492 21.60 -3.05 -24.73
N LEU A 493 20.47 -2.41 -24.99
CA LEU A 493 19.86 -2.41 -26.32
C LEU A 493 20.69 -1.62 -27.35
N ALA A 494 21.37 -0.55 -26.92
CA ALA A 494 22.16 0.31 -27.82
C ALA A 494 23.60 -0.20 -28.08
N LEU A 495 24.19 -0.93 -27.12
CA LEU A 495 25.54 -1.50 -27.21
C LEU A 495 25.47 -2.97 -27.64
N GLU A 496 25.28 -3.18 -28.95
CA GLU A 496 25.28 -4.51 -29.55
C GLU A 496 26.55 -5.31 -29.19
N ASN A 497 26.39 -6.62 -28.94
CA ASN A 497 27.47 -7.56 -28.61
C ASN A 497 28.22 -7.29 -27.29
N VAL A 498 27.68 -6.46 -26.40
CA VAL A 498 28.22 -6.27 -25.05
C VAL A 498 27.38 -7.02 -24.02
N GLY A 499 28.02 -7.86 -23.20
CA GLY A 499 27.33 -8.62 -22.14
C GLY A 499 26.71 -7.71 -21.08
N LEU A 500 25.55 -8.11 -20.54
CA LEU A 500 24.79 -7.34 -19.55
C LEU A 500 25.64 -6.95 -18.33
N ASP A 501 26.44 -7.88 -17.78
CA ASP A 501 27.29 -7.64 -16.61
C ASP A 501 28.34 -6.55 -16.86
N ALA A 502 28.85 -6.45 -18.09
CA ALA A 502 29.86 -5.45 -18.43
C ALA A 502 29.24 -4.03 -18.43
N ILE A 503 28.06 -3.88 -19.00
CA ILE A 503 27.31 -2.60 -19.03
C ILE A 503 26.85 -2.22 -17.63
N ALA A 504 26.21 -3.15 -16.92
CA ALA A 504 25.69 -2.91 -15.57
C ALA A 504 26.83 -2.60 -14.59
N GLY A 505 27.96 -3.29 -14.69
CA GLY A 505 29.16 -3.02 -13.88
C GLY A 505 29.78 -1.66 -14.20
N TRP A 506 29.83 -1.25 -15.46
CA TRP A 506 30.33 0.06 -15.88
C TRP A 506 29.46 1.21 -15.36
N LEU A 507 28.14 1.13 -15.53
CA LEU A 507 27.18 2.10 -14.98
C LEU A 507 27.22 2.13 -13.44
N SER A 508 27.48 1.00 -12.78
CA SER A 508 27.59 0.94 -11.32
C SER A 508 28.82 1.68 -10.77
N ARG A 509 29.88 1.85 -11.58
CA ARG A 509 31.07 2.62 -11.18
C ARG A 509 30.89 4.13 -11.34
N GLY A 510 30.15 4.57 -12.34
CA GLY A 510 29.87 5.99 -12.61
C GLY A 510 28.84 6.63 -11.67
N THR A 511 28.06 5.85 -10.92
CA THR A 511 26.99 6.36 -10.05
C THR A 511 27.44 6.77 -8.63
N ARG A 512 28.75 6.93 -8.38
CA ARG A 512 29.24 7.48 -7.10
C ARG A 512 29.10 9.01 -7.09
N SER A 513 28.00 9.51 -6.53
CA SER A 513 27.88 10.84 -5.94
C SER A 513 26.86 10.82 -4.83
#